data_AF-A0A1L7I806-F1
#
_entry.id   AF-A0A1L7I806-F1
#
_cell.length_a   1.000
_cell.length_b   1.000
_cell.length_c   1.000
_cell.angle_alpha   90.00
_cell.angle_beta   90.00
_cell.angle_gamma   90.00
#
_symmetry.space_group_name_H-M   'P 1'
#
loop_
_entity.id
_entity.type
_entity.pdbx_description
1 polymer ?
#
loop_
_entity_poly.entity_id
_entity_poly.type
_entity_poly.pdbx_seq_one_letter_code
_entity_poly.pdbx_strand_id
1 'polypeptide(L)' 'MAKYGIEGQLTNEQEDPHRKDNLWEPVPGDPGIYGDFKDRAQDYSTFDQIYEHKKVIGVFGVPMLGVSILTRIMKS' A
#
# COMPACT_ATOMS: atom_id res chain seq x y z
N MET A 1 -9.84 8.18 4.21
CA MET A 1 -8.75 7.22 4.51
C MET A 1 -9.24 6.05 5.35
N ALA A 2 -9.84 6.23 6.53
CA ALA A 2 -10.23 5.12 7.41
C ALA A 2 -11.25 4.10 6.83
N LYS A 3 -12.15 4.52 5.92
CA LYS A 3 -13.22 3.64 5.37
C LYS A 3 -12.69 2.37 4.67
N TYR A 4 -11.51 2.43 4.06
CA TYR A 4 -10.88 1.28 3.37
C TYR A 4 -9.71 0.69 4.17
N GLY A 5 -9.30 1.33 5.29
CA GLY A 5 -8.18 0.87 6.09
C GLY A 5 -8.54 -0.27 7.06
N ILE A 6 -9.80 -0.36 7.46
CA ILE A 6 -10.26 -1.37 8.42
C ILE A 6 -10.27 -2.78 7.79
N GLU A 7 -10.71 -2.90 6.53
CA GLU A 7 -10.78 -4.19 5.85
C GLU A 7 -9.39 -4.83 5.66
N GLY A 8 -8.36 -4.01 5.42
CA GLY A 8 -6.97 -4.46 5.32
C GLY A 8 -6.28 -4.75 6.66
N GLN A 9 -6.91 -4.42 7.80
CA GLN A 9 -6.41 -4.76 9.14
C GLN A 9 -6.93 -6.10 9.63
N LEU A 10 -8.02 -6.60 9.03
CA LEU A 10 -8.61 -7.88 9.38
C LEU A 10 -8.17 -8.96 8.38
N THR A 11 -8.31 -10.21 8.81
CA THR A 11 -8.12 -11.39 7.97
C THR A 11 -9.42 -12.19 7.99
N ASN A 12 -9.62 -13.01 6.95
CA ASN A 12 -10.68 -14.02 6.96
C ASN A 12 -10.21 -15.34 7.59
N GLU A 13 -9.00 -15.36 8.15
CA GLU A 13 -8.46 -16.54 8.81
C GLU A 13 -9.14 -16.68 10.17
N GLN A 14 -9.58 -17.91 10.45
CA GLN A 14 -10.24 -18.22 11.70
C GLN A 14 -9.20 -18.39 12.79
N GLU A 15 -9.39 -17.70 13.92
CA GLU A 15 -8.59 -17.91 15.13
C GLU A 15 -8.71 -19.38 15.58
N ASP A 16 -7.61 -19.98 16.05
CA ASP A 16 -7.65 -21.31 16.65
C ASP A 16 -8.55 -21.29 17.91
N PRO A 17 -9.66 -22.05 17.93
CA PRO A 17 -10.58 -22.08 19.08
C PRO A 17 -9.95 -22.70 20.34
N HIS A 18 -8.82 -23.37 20.20
CA HIS A 18 -8.04 -23.95 21.30
C HIS A 18 -6.76 -23.18 21.59
N ARG A 19 -6.62 -21.96 21.05
CA ARG A 19 -5.51 -21.07 21.38
C ARG A 19 -5.39 -20.93 22.89
N LYS A 20 -4.21 -21.22 23.43
CA LYS A 20 -3.91 -21.04 24.84
C LYS A 20 -3.99 -19.56 25.21
N ASP A 21 -4.66 -19.25 26.32
CA ASP A 21 -4.64 -17.93 26.98
C ASP A 21 -3.28 -17.68 27.63
N ASN A 22 -2.26 -17.51 26.79
CA ASN A 22 -0.89 -17.50 27.22
C ASN A 22 -0.31 -16.08 27.16
N LEU A 23 0.16 -15.60 28.32
CA LEU A 23 0.82 -14.29 28.49
C LEU A 23 2.32 -14.42 28.75
N TRP A 24 2.85 -15.64 28.93
CA TRP A 24 4.16 -15.86 29.54
C TRP A 24 5.07 -16.80 28.75
N GLU A 25 4.52 -17.85 28.13
CA GLU A 25 5.29 -18.78 27.30
C GLU A 25 5.52 -18.16 25.91
N PRO A 26 6.69 -18.37 25.28
CA PRO A 26 6.93 -17.88 23.93
C PRO A 26 5.99 -18.54 22.92
N VAL A 27 5.61 -17.79 21.88
CA VAL A 27 4.86 -18.34 20.75
C VAL A 27 5.73 -19.40 20.04
N PRO A 28 5.23 -20.61 19.76
CA PRO A 28 5.99 -21.62 19.06
C PRO A 28 6.38 -21.16 17.64
N GLY A 29 7.66 -21.30 17.29
CA GLY A 29 8.21 -20.96 15.97
C GLY A 29 9.04 -19.68 15.95
N ASP A 30 9.59 -19.36 14.78
CA ASP A 30 10.23 -18.06 14.49
C ASP A 30 9.31 -17.30 13.52
N PRO A 31 8.58 -16.27 13.98
CA PRO A 31 7.75 -15.45 13.09
C PRO A 31 8.60 -14.62 12.12
N GLY A 32 9.93 -14.58 12.28
CA GLY A 32 10.82 -13.72 11.52
C GLY A 32 10.54 -12.23 11.77
N ILE A 33 11.11 -11.38 10.93
CA ILE A 33 10.88 -9.92 10.94
C ILE A 33 9.63 -9.51 10.15
N TYR A 34 9.04 -10.44 9.39
CA TYR A 34 7.90 -10.20 8.52
C TYR A 34 6.73 -11.03 9.02
N GLY A 35 5.64 -10.38 9.44
CA GLY A 35 4.42 -11.07 9.86
C GLY A 35 3.63 -11.69 8.70
N ASP A 36 2.46 -12.24 9.00
CA ASP A 36 1.62 -13.02 8.08
C ASP A 36 1.16 -12.26 6.83
N PHE A 37 1.25 -10.93 6.84
CA PHE A 37 0.88 -10.07 5.72
C PHE A 37 1.99 -9.85 4.69
N LYS A 38 3.15 -10.49 4.83
CA LYS A 38 4.31 -10.28 3.94
C LYS A 38 3.95 -10.44 2.45
N ASP A 39 3.10 -11.42 2.13
CA ASP A 39 2.78 -11.78 0.74
C ASP A 39 1.85 -10.75 0.06
N ARG A 40 1.20 -9.89 0.85
CA ARG A 40 0.33 -8.82 0.36
C ARG A 40 0.86 -7.41 0.64
N ALA A 41 1.89 -7.28 1.45
CA ALA A 41 2.55 -6.00 1.69
C ALA A 41 3.23 -5.52 0.39
N GLN A 42 3.13 -4.23 0.11
CA GLN A 42 3.89 -3.59 -0.96
C GLN A 42 5.06 -2.83 -0.31
N ASP A 43 6.24 -2.95 -0.90
CA ASP A 43 7.45 -2.22 -0.47
C ASP A 43 7.49 -0.77 -1.01
N TYR A 44 6.43 -0.36 -1.71
CA TYR A 44 6.28 0.97 -2.28
C TYR A 44 4.92 1.59 -1.96
N SER A 45 4.89 2.92 -2.04
CA SER A 45 3.68 3.73 -1.91
C SER A 45 3.63 4.71 -3.06
N THR A 46 2.57 4.64 -3.87
CA THR A 46 2.38 5.57 -5.00
C THR A 46 2.34 7.02 -4.51
N PHE A 47 1.77 7.26 -3.32
CA PHE A 47 1.73 8.59 -2.75
C PHE A 47 3.12 9.10 -2.37
N ASP A 48 3.94 8.24 -1.76
CA ASP A 48 5.32 8.61 -1.39
C ASP A 48 6.16 8.88 -2.64
N GLN A 49 6.06 8.03 -3.66
CA GLN A 49 6.73 8.26 -4.95
C GLN A 49 6.33 9.60 -5.57
N ILE A 50 5.03 9.94 -5.58
CA ILE A 50 4.56 11.23 -6.09
C ILE A 50 5.09 12.38 -5.24
N TYR A 51 5.08 12.25 -3.91
CA TYR A 51 5.49 13.30 -3.00
C TYR A 51 7.01 13.57 -3.09
N GLU A 52 7.82 12.52 -3.16
CA GLU A 52 9.27 12.61 -3.38
C GLU A 52 9.59 13.27 -4.73
N HIS A 53 8.84 12.96 -5.78
CA HIS A 53 9.09 13.44 -7.13
C HIS A 53 8.25 14.66 -7.54
N LYS A 54 7.54 15.29 -6.60
CA LYS A 54 6.54 16.35 -6.88
C LYS A 54 7.05 17.51 -7.72
N LYS A 55 8.34 17.87 -7.57
CA LYS A 55 8.97 18.93 -8.37
C LYS A 55 9.13 18.53 -9.83
N VAL A 56 9.65 17.33 -10.10
CA VAL A 56 9.86 16.81 -11.46
C VAL A 56 8.50 16.58 -12.14
N ILE A 57 7.55 15.98 -11.42
CA ILE A 57 6.19 15.77 -11.91
C ILE A 57 5.52 17.12 -12.23
N GLY A 58 5.65 18.11 -11.36
CA GLY A 58 5.09 19.45 -11.58
C GLY A 58 5.71 20.17 -12.78
N VAL A 59 7.03 20.13 -12.92
CA VAL A 59 7.76 20.85 -13.98
C VAL A 59 7.62 20.19 -15.35
N PHE A 60 7.62 18.86 -15.42
CA PHE A 60 7.65 18.14 -16.71
C PHE A 60 6.35 17.37 -16.99
N GLY A 61 5.76 16.73 -15.98
CA GLY A 61 4.57 15.89 -16.15
C GLY A 61 3.32 16.70 -16.51
N VAL A 62 3.05 17.78 -15.79
CA VAL A 62 1.85 18.62 -16.02
C VAL A 62 1.86 19.28 -17.42
N PRO A 63 2.94 19.94 -17.89
CA PRO A 63 2.95 20.51 -19.23
C PRO A 63 2.84 19.45 -20.35
N MET A 64 3.51 18.30 -20.21
CA MET A 64 3.42 17.24 -21.22
C MET A 64 1.99 16.70 -21.37
N LEU A 65 1.25 16.55 -20.28
CA LEU A 65 -0.16 16.20 -20.31
C LEU A 65 -1.00 17.28 -21.02
N GLY A 66 -0.75 18.55 -20.72
CA GLY A 66 -1.43 19.68 -21.37
C GLY A 66 -1.21 19.73 -22.89
N VAL A 67 0.04 19.56 -23.34
CA VAL A 67 0.37 19.51 -24.78
C VAL A 67 -0.30 18.30 -25.45
N SER A 68 -0.31 17.14 -24.79
CA SER A 68 -0.93 15.93 -25.33
C SER A 68 -2.44 16.08 -25.52
N ILE A 69 -3.13 16.73 -24.57
CA ILE A 69 -4.56 17.03 -24.68
C ILE A 69 -4.80 18.06 -25.79
N LEU A 70 -4.02 19.14 -25.83
CA LEU A 70 -4.16 20.20 -26.84
C LEU A 70 -3.96 19.68 -28.26
N THR A 71 -2.92 18.89 -28.49
CA THR A 71 -2.64 18.29 -29.81
C THR A 71 -3.73 17.31 -30.25
N ARG A 72 -4.35 16.57 -29.32
CA ARG A 72 -5.49 15.71 -29.62
C ARG A 72 -6.74 16.51 -30.02
N ILE A 73 -7.00 17.66 -29.39
CA ILE A 73 -8.10 18.56 -29.75
C ILE A 73 -7.87 19.17 -31.14
N MET A 74 -6.64 19.63 -31.43
CA MET A 74 -6.32 20.25 -32.71
C MET A 74 -6.35 19.29 -33.91
N LYS A 75 -6.31 17.99 -33.66
CA LYS A 75 -6.33 16.94 -34.70
C LYS A 75 -7.70 16.26 -34.85
N SER A 76 -8.69 16.66 -34.04
CA SER A 76 -10.09 16.26 -34.15
C SER A 76 -10.90 17.28 -34.95
#